data_AF-A0A2V7YMI3-F1
#
_entry.id   AF-A0A2V7YMI3-F1
#
_cell.length_a   1.000
_cell.length_b   1.000
_cell.length_c   1.000
_cell.angle_alpha   90.00
_cell.angle_beta   90.00
_cell.angle_gamma   90.00
#
_symmetry.space_group_name_H-M   'P 1'
#
loop_
_entity.id
_entity.type
_entity.pdbx_description
1 polymer ?
#
loop_
_entity_poly.entity_id
_entity_poly.type
_entity_poly.pdbx_seq_one_letter_code
_entity_poly.pdbx_strand_id
1 'polypeptide(L)'
;MSRRRALLSVAAVFLGMTAQAQAQRPKITYETDEEARSRLALELAAHLTAKLPQLLGRFLSGRQEIARAESSGADPVPLVRELLDSTEAELRAEVQAPDAAPLRDKVTAVFREARVALGLLDAKSAHRRLPAGIALALFNQQAADRETILDKVGAFLREFLDLAQGKNLVVDLCVVGKPVKEAVLNMGSPGELLSASHGRTPIKLLHLFRGLYAYSIEGKGRTIKCQPQKGTFDPCLADLWPSSKPTLDCNFDFSDCSVVEGWSKICEKLGRR
;
A
#
# COMPACT_ATOMS: atom_id res chain seq x y z
N MET A 1 71.78 -14.83 54.31
CA MET A 1 70.82 -13.94 55.02
C MET A 1 70.67 -12.68 54.16
N SER A 2 69.74 -12.58 53.20
CA SER A 2 68.31 -12.18 53.33
C SER A 2 68.17 -10.78 53.96
N ARG A 3 67.50 -9.75 53.41
CA ARG A 3 66.54 -9.55 52.30
C ARG A 3 66.28 -8.01 52.14
N ARG A 4 65.58 -7.62 51.05
CA ARG A 4 64.91 -6.32 50.70
C ARG A 4 65.71 -5.49 49.68
N ARG A 5 65.25 -5.06 48.49
CA ARG A 5 63.94 -4.87 47.79
C ARG A 5 64.21 -5.12 46.27
N ALA A 6 63.41 -5.88 45.51
CA ALA A 6 62.19 -5.51 44.73
C ALA A 6 62.46 -4.37 43.70
N LEU A 7 62.23 -4.45 42.37
CA LEU A 7 61.17 -5.05 41.51
C LEU A 7 61.77 -5.39 40.11
N LEU A 8 61.60 -6.56 39.45
CA LEU A 8 60.45 -7.13 38.69
C LEU A 8 59.84 -6.14 37.67
N SER A 9 60.18 -6.19 36.39
CA SER A 9 59.89 -7.18 35.33
C SER A 9 58.45 -7.15 34.78
N VAL A 10 58.42 -6.84 33.49
CA VAL A 10 57.40 -6.98 32.44
C VAL A 10 56.58 -8.27 32.52
N ALA A 11 55.25 -8.21 32.31
CA ALA A 11 54.50 -9.01 31.33
C ALA A 11 52.97 -8.96 31.52
N ALA A 12 52.26 -9.03 30.37
CA ALA A 12 50.87 -9.49 30.13
C ALA A 12 49.76 -8.61 30.76
N VAL A 13 49.04 -7.74 30.05
CA VAL A 13 48.28 -7.86 28.79
C VAL A 13 47.25 -9.01 28.84
N PHE A 14 45.98 -8.58 28.92
CA PHE A 14 44.69 -9.30 28.83
C PHE A 14 44.25 -10.18 30.01
N LEU A 15 43.56 -9.55 30.96
CA LEU A 15 42.55 -10.19 31.80
C LEU A 15 41.24 -9.39 31.77
N GLY A 16 40.22 -9.99 31.16
CA GLY A 16 38.87 -10.04 31.71
C GLY A 16 38.08 -8.75 31.84
N MET A 17 37.67 -8.16 30.71
CA MET A 17 36.39 -7.47 30.64
C MET A 17 35.43 -8.34 29.84
N THR A 18 34.79 -9.29 30.52
CA THR A 18 33.57 -9.90 30.03
C THR A 18 32.51 -8.81 29.98
N ALA A 19 32.42 -8.14 28.85
CA ALA A 19 31.28 -7.32 28.47
C ALA A 19 30.05 -8.23 28.43
N GLN A 20 29.35 -8.36 29.56
CA GLN A 20 27.94 -8.73 29.57
C GLN A 20 27.13 -7.53 29.07
N ALA A 21 27.33 -7.18 27.80
CA ALA A 21 26.24 -6.66 27.01
C ALA A 21 25.26 -7.83 26.84
N GLN A 22 24.42 -8.03 27.85
CA GLN A 22 23.13 -8.68 27.61
C GLN A 22 22.47 -7.82 26.53
N ALA A 23 22.60 -8.28 25.28
CA ALA A 23 21.75 -7.86 24.21
C ALA A 23 20.32 -8.16 24.66
N GLN A 24 19.71 -7.18 25.33
CA GLN A 24 18.27 -7.06 25.42
C GLN A 24 17.82 -7.06 23.97
N ARG A 25 17.42 -8.25 23.49
CA ARG A 25 16.66 -8.37 22.26
C ARG A 25 15.53 -7.35 22.41
N PRO A 26 15.37 -6.38 21.49
CA PRO A 26 14.23 -5.50 21.54
C PRO A 26 13.01 -6.41 21.61
N LYS A 27 12.29 -6.32 22.73
CA LYS A 27 10.99 -6.97 22.88
C LYS A 27 10.12 -6.16 21.93
N ILE A 28 10.06 -6.58 20.67
CA ILE A 28 9.38 -5.85 19.62
C ILE A 28 7.94 -5.67 20.10
N THR A 29 7.56 -4.41 20.20
CA THR A 29 6.32 -3.88 20.74
C THR A 29 5.20 -4.14 19.72
N TYR A 30 4.89 -5.41 19.47
CA TYR A 30 3.88 -5.81 18.47
C TYR A 30 2.46 -5.41 18.90
N GLU A 31 2.08 -5.64 20.16
CA GLU A 31 0.74 -5.33 20.68
C GLU A 31 0.43 -3.82 20.67
N THR A 32 1.42 -2.98 20.99
CA THR A 32 1.22 -1.52 21.02
C THR A 32 1.06 -0.90 19.63
N ASP A 33 1.58 -1.55 18.59
CA ASP A 33 1.51 -1.06 17.21
C ASP A 33 0.17 -1.45 16.54
N GLU A 34 -0.40 -2.59 16.92
CA GLU A 34 -1.71 -3.04 16.41
C GLU A 34 -2.88 -2.25 16.99
N GLU A 35 -2.89 -2.01 18.30
CA GLU A 35 -3.91 -1.19 18.95
C GLU A 35 -3.84 0.27 18.47
N ALA A 36 -2.63 0.79 18.28
CA ALA A 36 -2.41 2.12 17.72
C ALA A 36 -2.96 2.22 16.29
N ARG A 37 -2.64 1.27 15.41
CA ARG A 37 -3.19 1.22 14.04
C ARG A 37 -4.70 1.08 14.03
N SER A 38 -5.27 0.25 14.90
CA SER A 38 -6.72 0.09 15.03
C SER A 38 -7.40 1.40 15.43
N ARG A 39 -6.85 2.11 16.42
CA ARG A 39 -7.36 3.42 16.84
C ARG A 39 -7.26 4.45 15.72
N LEU A 40 -6.10 4.53 15.06
CA LEU A 40 -5.89 5.43 13.92
C LEU A 40 -6.88 5.13 12.78
N ALA A 41 -7.14 3.87 12.50
CA ALA A 41 -8.11 3.46 11.48
C ALA A 41 -9.53 3.87 11.84
N LEU A 42 -9.92 3.78 13.12
CA LEU A 42 -11.22 4.23 13.61
C LEU A 42 -11.37 5.76 13.52
N GLU A 43 -10.34 6.51 13.91
CA GLU A 43 -10.30 7.97 13.80
C GLU A 43 -10.39 8.41 12.34
N LEU A 44 -9.61 7.78 11.46
CA LEU A 44 -9.65 8.04 10.02
C LEU A 44 -11.01 7.67 9.42
N ALA A 45 -11.61 6.54 9.84
CA ALA A 45 -12.93 6.13 9.39
C ALA A 45 -14.02 7.14 9.77
N ALA A 46 -13.99 7.67 10.99
CA ALA A 46 -14.92 8.70 11.44
C ALA A 46 -14.74 10.00 10.64
N HIS A 47 -13.49 10.42 10.43
CA HIS A 47 -13.15 11.59 9.62
C HIS A 47 -13.64 11.46 8.17
N LEU A 48 -13.34 10.33 7.52
CA LEU A 48 -13.76 10.05 6.14
C LEU A 48 -15.27 9.91 6.01
N THR A 49 -15.96 9.35 7.00
CA THR A 49 -17.44 9.29 7.03
C THR A 49 -18.06 10.68 6.96
N ALA A 50 -17.42 11.69 7.55
CA ALA A 50 -17.88 13.08 7.47
C ALA A 50 -17.53 13.75 6.12
N LYS A 51 -16.38 13.43 5.54
CA LYS A 51 -15.83 14.12 4.35
C LYS A 51 -16.25 13.52 3.01
N LEU A 52 -16.23 12.19 2.89
CA LEU A 52 -16.50 11.49 1.64
C LEU A 52 -17.88 11.79 1.03
N PRO A 53 -18.98 11.98 1.79
CA PRO A 53 -20.27 12.34 1.18
C PRO A 53 -20.21 13.68 0.43
N GLN A 54 -19.48 14.66 0.96
CA GLN A 54 -19.32 15.96 0.32
C GLN A 54 -18.46 15.86 -0.94
N LEU A 55 -17.36 15.10 -0.86
CA LEU A 55 -16.47 14.85 -2.00
C LEU A 55 -17.20 14.10 -3.12
N LEU A 56 -17.95 13.06 -2.77
CA LEU A 56 -18.78 12.29 -3.72
C LEU A 56 -19.85 13.18 -4.36
N GLY A 57 -20.50 14.05 -3.58
CA GLY A 57 -21.45 15.03 -4.10
C GLY A 57 -20.83 15.98 -5.12
N ARG A 58 -19.63 16.53 -4.83
CA ARG A 58 -18.87 17.36 -5.77
C ARG A 58 -18.49 16.58 -7.03
N PHE A 59 -18.00 15.35 -6.87
CA PHE A 59 -17.60 14.50 -7.99
C PHE A 59 -18.78 14.22 -8.94
N LEU A 60 -19.95 13.86 -8.40
CA LEU A 60 -21.16 13.60 -9.18
C LEU A 60 -21.69 14.86 -9.88
N SER A 61 -21.64 16.02 -9.22
CA SER A 61 -22.00 17.30 -9.84
C SER A 61 -21.06 17.65 -11.00
N GLY A 62 -19.74 17.49 -10.82
CA GLY A 62 -18.76 17.72 -11.88
C GLY A 62 -18.96 16.80 -13.09
N ARG A 63 -19.37 15.54 -12.86
CA ARG A 63 -19.78 14.63 -13.96
C ARG A 63 -20.97 15.16 -14.75
N GLN A 64 -21.99 15.71 -14.07
CA GLN A 64 -23.14 16.31 -14.76
C GLN A 64 -22.73 17.54 -15.59
N GLU A 65 -21.77 18.33 -15.09
CA GLU A 65 -21.22 19.47 -15.84
C GLU A 65 -20.46 19.02 -17.10
N ILE A 66 -19.67 17.95 -17.00
CA ILE A 66 -19.00 17.33 -18.15
C ILE A 66 -20.03 16.87 -19.19
N ALA A 67 -21.08 16.15 -18.78
CA ALA A 67 -22.11 15.67 -19.69
C ALA A 67 -22.87 16.83 -20.39
N ARG A 68 -23.09 17.95 -19.68
CA ARG A 68 -23.68 19.16 -20.28
C ARG A 68 -22.76 19.81 -21.30
N ALA A 69 -21.45 19.88 -21.00
CA ALA A 69 -20.45 20.42 -21.94
C ALA A 69 -20.38 19.57 -23.22
N GLU A 70 -20.42 18.24 -23.11
CA GLU A 70 -20.49 17.36 -24.27
C GLU A 70 -21.75 17.59 -25.11
N SER A 71 -22.90 17.69 -24.43
CA SER A 71 -24.19 17.91 -25.09
C SER A 71 -24.26 19.25 -25.81
N SER A 72 -23.50 20.26 -25.35
CA SER A 72 -23.40 21.58 -26.00
C SER A 72 -22.29 21.68 -27.04
N GLY A 73 -21.54 20.60 -27.28
CA GLY A 73 -20.42 20.56 -28.22
C GLY A 73 -19.13 21.24 -27.74
N ALA A 74 -19.05 21.57 -26.44
CA ALA A 74 -17.83 22.07 -25.82
C ALA A 74 -16.83 20.93 -25.54
N ASP A 75 -15.54 21.22 -25.57
CA ASP A 75 -14.49 20.25 -25.23
C ASP A 75 -14.55 19.90 -23.72
N PRO A 76 -14.85 18.65 -23.36
CA PRO A 76 -14.97 18.23 -21.96
C PRO A 76 -13.62 17.96 -21.29
N VAL A 77 -12.52 17.85 -22.04
CA VAL A 77 -11.21 17.39 -21.53
C VAL A 77 -10.70 18.22 -20.35
N PRO A 78 -10.74 19.57 -20.38
CA PRO A 78 -10.33 20.39 -19.25
C PRO A 78 -11.13 20.11 -17.97
N LEU A 79 -12.45 19.94 -18.11
CA LEU A 79 -13.34 19.65 -16.98
C LEU A 79 -13.07 18.27 -16.38
N VAL A 80 -12.81 17.26 -17.22
CA VAL A 80 -12.47 15.91 -16.77
C VAL A 80 -11.15 15.90 -16.02
N ARG A 81 -10.13 16.61 -16.52
CA ARG A 81 -8.83 16.74 -15.86
C ARG A 81 -8.99 17.40 -14.49
N GLU A 82 -9.67 18.55 -14.45
CA GLU A 82 -9.94 19.29 -13.21
C GLU A 82 -10.69 18.41 -12.20
N LEU A 83 -11.71 17.68 -12.64
CA LEU A 83 -12.50 16.78 -11.78
C LEU A 83 -11.62 15.70 -11.15
N LEU A 84 -10.77 15.02 -11.94
CA LEU A 84 -9.90 13.96 -11.43
C LEU A 84 -8.79 14.51 -10.53
N ASP A 85 -8.17 15.64 -10.91
CA ASP A 85 -7.06 16.24 -10.17
C ASP A 85 -7.52 16.80 -8.83
N SER A 86 -8.62 17.56 -8.80
CA SER A 86 -9.20 18.10 -7.56
C SER A 86 -9.68 16.98 -6.63
N THR A 87 -10.39 15.99 -7.16
CA THR A 87 -10.94 14.89 -6.35
C THR A 87 -9.82 14.03 -5.76
N GLU A 88 -8.78 13.70 -6.53
CA GLU A 88 -7.62 12.96 -6.01
C GLU A 88 -6.90 13.77 -4.93
N ALA A 89 -6.63 15.05 -5.19
CA ALA A 89 -5.90 15.91 -4.27
C ALA A 89 -6.63 16.07 -2.93
N GLU A 90 -7.94 16.34 -2.98
CA GLU A 90 -8.79 16.40 -1.78
C GLU A 90 -8.78 15.06 -1.06
N LEU A 91 -9.04 13.94 -1.74
CA LEU A 91 -9.09 12.63 -1.10
C LEU A 91 -7.77 12.26 -0.44
N ARG A 92 -6.64 12.52 -1.10
CA ARG A 92 -5.31 12.26 -0.53
C ARG A 92 -5.01 13.15 0.67
N ALA A 93 -5.52 14.38 0.69
CA ALA A 93 -5.39 15.26 1.84
C ALA A 93 -6.14 14.73 3.06
N GLU A 94 -7.26 14.02 2.86
CA GLU A 94 -8.02 13.40 3.96
C GLU A 94 -7.37 12.10 4.49
N VAL A 95 -6.40 11.52 3.77
CA VAL A 95 -5.74 10.24 4.11
C VAL A 95 -4.28 10.47 4.51
N GLN A 96 -4.01 11.40 5.43
CA GLN A 96 -2.63 11.75 5.83
C GLN A 96 -2.07 10.95 7.02
N ALA A 97 -2.78 9.95 7.53
CA ALA A 97 -2.28 9.14 8.65
C ALA A 97 -0.92 8.49 8.31
N PRO A 98 0.06 8.45 9.24
CA PRO A 98 1.41 7.95 8.97
C PRO A 98 1.43 6.56 8.30
N ASP A 99 0.65 5.62 8.83
CA ASP A 99 0.62 4.22 8.37
C ASP A 99 -0.37 3.97 7.22
N ALA A 100 -1.13 4.99 6.81
CA ALA A 100 -2.08 4.89 5.70
C ALA A 100 -1.43 5.15 4.33
N ALA A 101 -0.11 5.01 4.20
CA ALA A 101 0.57 5.11 2.91
C ALA A 101 0.00 4.14 1.86
N PRO A 102 -0.22 2.85 2.15
CA PRO A 102 -0.83 1.91 1.21
C PRO A 102 -2.20 2.35 0.71
N LEU A 103 -2.99 2.98 1.58
CA LEU A 103 -4.30 3.53 1.26
C LEU A 103 -4.19 4.73 0.30
N ARG A 104 -3.26 5.66 0.57
CA ARG A 104 -2.94 6.77 -0.34
C ARG A 104 -2.44 6.28 -1.70
N ASP A 105 -1.63 5.22 -1.70
CA ASP A 105 -1.12 4.62 -2.93
C ASP A 105 -2.25 4.01 -3.75
N LYS A 106 -3.23 3.36 -3.12
CA LYS A 106 -4.43 2.88 -3.79
C LYS A 106 -5.26 4.02 -4.41
N VAL A 107 -5.48 5.10 -3.67
CA VAL A 107 -6.15 6.31 -4.21
C VAL A 107 -5.40 6.80 -5.45
N THR A 108 -4.09 7.02 -5.34
CA THR A 108 -3.26 7.51 -6.44
C THR A 108 -3.31 6.56 -7.65
N ALA A 109 -3.29 5.24 -7.42
CA ALA A 109 -3.36 4.24 -8.47
C ALA A 109 -4.69 4.30 -9.24
N VAL A 110 -5.83 4.39 -8.55
CA VAL A 110 -7.16 4.47 -9.18
C VAL A 110 -7.27 5.70 -10.06
N PHE A 111 -6.87 6.87 -9.57
CA PHE A 111 -6.93 8.10 -10.35
C PHE A 111 -5.92 8.11 -11.49
N ARG A 112 -4.73 7.50 -11.31
CA ARG A 112 -3.77 7.32 -12.41
C ARG A 112 -4.33 6.39 -13.49
N GLU A 113 -4.93 5.26 -13.11
CA GLU A 113 -5.56 4.33 -14.05
C GLU A 113 -6.68 5.03 -14.85
N ALA A 114 -7.51 5.83 -14.19
CA ALA A 114 -8.53 6.63 -14.86
C ALA A 114 -7.90 7.61 -15.87
N ARG A 115 -6.85 8.34 -15.49
CA ARG A 115 -6.13 9.24 -16.41
C ARG A 115 -5.48 8.48 -17.57
N VAL A 116 -4.88 7.31 -17.34
CA VAL A 116 -4.31 6.46 -18.41
C VAL A 116 -5.40 6.03 -19.39
N ALA A 117 -6.51 5.50 -18.87
CA ALA A 117 -7.61 4.99 -19.68
C ALA A 117 -8.29 6.10 -20.49
N LEU A 118 -8.33 7.31 -19.95
CA LEU A 118 -8.80 8.49 -20.66
C LEU A 118 -7.77 9.05 -21.63
N GLY A 119 -6.48 8.75 -21.47
CA GLY A 119 -5.37 9.33 -22.25
C GLY A 119 -4.81 10.66 -21.70
N LEU A 120 -5.18 11.04 -20.48
CA LEU A 120 -4.91 12.37 -19.88
C LEU A 120 -3.49 12.55 -19.34
N LEU A 121 -2.66 11.49 -19.34
CA LEU A 121 -1.27 11.61 -18.92
C LEU A 121 -0.46 12.34 -19.99
N ASP A 122 0.20 13.43 -19.58
CA ASP A 122 1.06 14.20 -20.46
C ASP A 122 2.16 13.31 -21.06
N ALA A 123 2.33 13.39 -22.38
CA ALA A 123 3.26 12.61 -23.20
C ALA A 123 4.76 12.78 -22.85
N LYS A 124 5.11 13.44 -21.73
CA LYS A 124 6.49 13.50 -21.23
C LYS A 124 6.99 12.18 -20.61
N SER A 125 6.10 11.22 -20.39
CA SER A 125 6.45 9.89 -19.84
C SER A 125 6.37 8.75 -20.86
N ALA A 126 5.97 9.03 -22.11
CA ALA A 126 5.99 8.06 -23.20
C ALA A 126 6.91 8.55 -24.33
N HIS A 127 8.01 7.84 -24.57
CA HIS A 127 8.91 8.05 -25.73
C HIS A 127 8.27 7.72 -27.10
N ARG A 128 6.97 8.01 -27.28
CA ARG A 128 6.33 8.02 -28.60
C ARG A 128 5.64 9.36 -28.78
N ARG A 129 6.35 10.29 -29.42
CA ARG A 129 5.75 11.49 -30.03
C ARG A 129 4.77 11.02 -31.11
N LEU A 130 3.49 10.90 -30.77
CA LEU A 130 2.45 10.94 -31.78
C LEU A 130 2.17 12.42 -32.12
N PRO A 131 1.90 12.76 -33.40
CA PRO A 131 1.54 14.11 -33.80
C PRO A 131 0.34 14.60 -32.98
N ALA A 132 0.41 15.84 -32.48
CA ALA A 132 -0.59 16.45 -31.60
C ALA A 132 -2.04 16.38 -32.14
N GLY A 133 -2.22 16.31 -33.46
CA GLY A 133 -3.53 16.17 -34.09
C GLY A 133 -4.19 14.78 -33.99
N ILE A 134 -3.43 13.71 -33.73
CA ILE A 134 -3.95 12.33 -33.64
C ILE A 134 -4.35 11.98 -32.20
N ALA A 135 -3.66 12.55 -31.20
CA ALA A 135 -3.97 12.33 -29.79
C ALA A 135 -5.35 12.94 -29.40
N LEU A 136 -5.69 14.12 -29.93
CA LEU A 136 -7.01 14.75 -29.72
C LEU A 136 -8.14 13.98 -30.43
N ALA A 137 -7.88 13.35 -31.58
CA ALA A 137 -8.87 12.57 -32.31
C ALA A 137 -9.24 11.25 -31.62
N LEU A 138 -8.30 10.61 -30.92
CA LEU A 138 -8.55 9.40 -30.12
C LEU A 138 -9.39 9.69 -28.86
N PHE A 139 -9.26 10.89 -28.29
CA PHE A 139 -10.02 11.33 -27.11
C PHE A 139 -11.48 11.65 -27.40
N ASN A 140 -11.75 12.20 -28.58
CA ASN A 140 -13.09 12.60 -28.99
C ASN A 140 -13.99 11.41 -29.40
N GLN A 141 -13.47 10.17 -29.40
CA GLN A 141 -14.17 9.04 -30.01
C GLN A 141 -14.96 8.11 -29.08
N GLN A 142 -14.99 8.29 -27.75
CA GLN A 142 -15.95 7.55 -26.92
C GLN A 142 -16.35 8.29 -25.63
N ALA A 143 -17.41 9.09 -25.70
CA ALA A 143 -18.10 9.60 -24.51
C ALA A 143 -18.56 8.45 -23.58
N ALA A 144 -19.00 7.32 -24.18
CA ALA A 144 -19.39 6.11 -23.45
C ALA A 144 -18.23 5.50 -22.64
N ASP A 145 -17.01 5.49 -23.17
CA ASP A 145 -15.84 4.95 -22.46
C ASP A 145 -15.44 5.88 -21.31
N ARG A 146 -15.53 7.20 -21.53
CA ARG A 146 -15.27 8.18 -20.48
C ARG A 146 -16.26 8.08 -19.33
N GLU A 147 -17.55 7.98 -19.63
CA GLU A 147 -18.56 7.82 -18.58
C GLU A 147 -18.34 6.52 -17.80
N THR A 148 -18.00 5.43 -18.49
CA THR A 148 -17.64 4.16 -17.86
C THR A 148 -16.43 4.29 -16.92
N ILE A 149 -15.41 5.08 -17.30
CA ILE A 149 -14.23 5.31 -16.47
C ILE A 149 -14.57 6.18 -15.24
N LEU A 150 -15.35 7.25 -15.42
CA LEU A 150 -15.79 8.11 -14.33
C LEU A 150 -16.77 7.38 -13.38
N ASP A 151 -17.53 6.41 -13.89
CA ASP A 151 -18.32 5.48 -13.08
C ASP A 151 -17.46 4.60 -12.19
N LYS A 152 -16.35 4.06 -12.69
CA LYS A 152 -15.41 3.30 -11.87
C LYS A 152 -14.82 4.14 -10.74
N VAL A 153 -14.45 5.40 -11.02
CA VAL A 153 -13.97 6.33 -9.98
C VAL A 153 -15.08 6.63 -8.96
N GLY A 154 -16.30 6.90 -9.43
CA GLY A 154 -17.45 7.12 -8.55
C GLY A 154 -17.80 5.89 -7.69
N ALA A 155 -17.68 4.68 -8.25
CA ALA A 155 -17.84 3.43 -7.52
C ALA A 155 -16.77 3.24 -6.44
N PHE A 156 -15.51 3.55 -6.76
CA PHE A 156 -14.42 3.56 -5.77
C PHE A 156 -14.69 4.52 -4.61
N LEU A 157 -15.16 5.75 -4.89
CA LEU A 157 -15.50 6.71 -3.83
C LEU A 157 -16.65 6.21 -2.93
N ARG A 158 -17.66 5.54 -3.50
CA ARG A 158 -18.75 4.92 -2.74
C ARG A 158 -18.25 3.77 -1.88
N GLU A 159 -17.46 2.87 -2.46
CA GLU A 159 -16.85 1.75 -1.74
C GLU A 159 -15.98 2.26 -0.58
N PHE A 160 -15.21 3.33 -0.78
CA PHE A 160 -14.43 3.94 0.28
C PHE A 160 -15.33 4.48 1.41
N LEU A 161 -16.45 5.12 1.06
CA LEU A 161 -17.43 5.58 2.04
C LEU A 161 -18.02 4.40 2.83
N ASP A 162 -18.39 3.32 2.15
CA ASP A 162 -18.95 2.11 2.78
C ASP A 162 -17.94 1.46 3.73
N LEU A 163 -16.67 1.37 3.32
CA LEU A 163 -15.59 0.87 4.17
C LEU A 163 -15.36 1.77 5.39
N ALA A 164 -15.41 3.09 5.23
CA ALA A 164 -15.27 4.04 6.33
C ALA A 164 -16.45 3.94 7.31
N GLN A 165 -17.70 3.91 6.83
CA GLN A 165 -18.89 3.76 7.65
C GLN A 165 -18.91 2.42 8.39
N GLY A 166 -18.48 1.35 7.72
CA GLY A 166 -18.31 0.02 8.30
C GLY A 166 -17.09 -0.13 9.21
N LYS A 167 -16.29 0.93 9.41
CA LYS A 167 -15.04 0.91 10.19
C LYS A 167 -14.07 -0.19 9.74
N ASN A 168 -14.10 -0.49 8.45
CA ASN A 168 -13.39 -1.58 7.81
C ASN A 168 -12.23 -1.05 6.95
N LEU A 169 -11.51 -0.03 7.42
CA LEU A 169 -10.35 0.53 6.72
C LEU A 169 -9.07 -0.28 6.92
N VAL A 170 -9.10 -1.23 7.86
CA VAL A 170 -8.02 -2.17 8.12
C VAL A 170 -8.50 -3.60 7.92
N VAL A 171 -7.56 -4.48 7.59
CA VAL A 171 -7.79 -5.90 7.35
C VAL A 171 -6.62 -6.71 7.91
N ASP A 172 -6.92 -7.94 8.33
CA ASP A 172 -5.87 -8.89 8.67
C ASP A 172 -5.45 -9.69 7.43
N LEU A 173 -4.15 -9.74 7.17
CA LEU A 173 -3.57 -10.49 6.06
C LEU A 173 -2.98 -11.82 6.55
N CYS A 174 -3.43 -12.92 5.95
CA CYS A 174 -2.74 -14.20 6.05
C CYS A 174 -1.59 -14.25 5.04
N VAL A 175 -0.40 -14.71 5.42
CA VAL A 175 0.72 -14.90 4.49
C VAL A 175 1.24 -16.33 4.58
N VAL A 176 1.30 -17.01 3.44
CA VAL A 176 1.72 -18.41 3.34
C VAL A 176 2.82 -18.53 2.31
N GLY A 177 3.91 -19.20 2.67
CA GLY A 177 4.96 -19.63 1.73
C GLY A 177 4.83 -21.13 1.44
N LYS A 178 4.85 -21.51 0.17
CA LYS A 178 4.86 -22.91 -0.27
C LYS A 178 5.98 -23.14 -1.29
N PRO A 179 6.65 -24.30 -1.26
CA PRO A 179 6.68 -25.29 -0.17
C PRO A 179 7.52 -24.83 1.02
N VAL A 180 8.03 -23.59 1.00
CA VAL A 180 8.94 -23.06 2.01
C VAL A 180 8.17 -22.50 3.20
N LYS A 181 8.25 -23.23 4.33
CA LYS A 181 7.83 -22.73 5.64
C LYS A 181 8.88 -21.79 6.22
N GLU A 182 8.44 -20.92 7.12
CA GLU A 182 9.26 -19.94 7.86
C GLU A 182 10.02 -18.95 6.98
N ALA A 183 9.50 -18.68 5.78
CA ALA A 183 10.05 -17.66 4.90
C ALA A 183 9.88 -16.28 5.54
N VAL A 184 10.93 -15.46 5.48
CA VAL A 184 10.95 -14.12 6.07
C VAL A 184 10.25 -13.15 5.12
N LEU A 185 9.17 -12.55 5.58
CA LEU A 185 8.40 -11.54 4.85
C LEU A 185 8.78 -10.13 5.34
N ASN A 186 8.90 -9.21 4.40
CA ASN A 186 8.86 -7.76 4.63
C ASN A 186 7.80 -7.15 3.70
N MET A 187 6.95 -6.26 4.21
CA MET A 187 5.86 -5.67 3.44
C MET A 187 5.59 -4.22 3.84
N GLY A 188 5.44 -3.33 2.87
CA GLY A 188 5.23 -1.88 3.09
C GLY A 188 4.67 -1.18 1.86
N SER A 189 4.58 0.15 1.88
CA SER A 189 4.22 0.95 0.70
C SER A 189 5.31 0.85 -0.38
N PRO A 190 4.95 1.01 -1.67
CA PRO A 190 5.91 1.12 -2.77
C PRO A 190 7.04 2.12 -2.50
N GLY A 191 8.28 1.67 -2.62
CA GLY A 191 9.48 2.48 -2.32
C GLY A 191 9.83 2.62 -0.83
N GLU A 192 9.05 2.07 0.10
CA GLU A 192 9.19 2.24 1.55
C GLU A 192 9.06 0.91 2.33
N LEU A 193 9.75 -0.14 1.85
CA LEU A 193 9.78 -1.46 2.53
C LEU A 193 10.45 -1.46 3.91
N LEU A 194 11.06 -0.36 4.33
CA LEU A 194 11.75 -0.27 5.62
C LEU A 194 10.82 0.18 6.76
N SER A 195 9.60 0.63 6.45
CA SER A 195 8.54 0.97 7.42
C SER A 195 7.62 -0.23 7.70
N ALA A 196 8.13 -1.45 7.49
CA ALA A 196 7.33 -2.61 7.10
C ALA A 196 6.70 -3.41 8.25
N SER A 197 5.57 -4.04 7.92
CA SER A 197 5.10 -5.25 8.61
C SER A 197 5.97 -6.43 8.18
N HIS A 198 6.55 -7.15 9.16
CA HIS A 198 7.48 -8.25 8.91
C HIS A 198 7.11 -9.50 9.71
N GLY A 199 7.62 -10.66 9.28
CA GLY A 199 7.47 -11.89 10.04
C GLY A 199 7.90 -13.15 9.30
N ARG A 200 7.49 -14.32 9.79
CA ARG A 200 7.85 -15.63 9.21
C ARG A 200 6.61 -16.44 8.87
N THR A 201 6.52 -16.95 7.65
CA THR A 201 5.34 -17.69 7.20
C THR A 201 5.21 -19.08 7.84
N PRO A 202 3.99 -19.62 8.04
CA PRO A 202 2.71 -18.93 7.92
C PRO A 202 2.55 -17.89 9.03
N ILE A 203 2.13 -16.68 8.68
CA ILE A 203 1.89 -15.58 9.62
C ILE A 203 0.55 -14.92 9.34
N LYS A 204 -0.03 -14.32 10.38
CA LYS A 204 -1.15 -13.40 10.28
C LYS A 204 -0.65 -12.00 10.66
N LEU A 205 -0.70 -11.06 9.72
CA LEU A 205 -0.42 -9.65 9.98
C LEU A 205 -1.74 -8.96 10.29
N LEU A 206 -1.82 -8.30 11.45
CA LEU A 206 -3.07 -7.74 11.96
C LEU A 206 -3.22 -6.27 11.62
N HIS A 207 -4.47 -5.86 11.42
CA HIS A 207 -4.89 -4.45 11.29
C HIS A 207 -4.08 -3.62 10.27
N LEU A 208 -3.79 -4.21 9.11
CA LEU A 208 -3.17 -3.50 7.99
C LEU A 208 -4.18 -2.59 7.30
N PHE A 209 -3.82 -1.35 7.00
CA PHE A 209 -4.68 -0.50 6.17
C PHE A 209 -4.96 -1.16 4.81
N ARG A 210 -6.21 -1.10 4.35
CA ARG A 210 -6.55 -1.51 2.99
C ARG A 210 -5.78 -0.63 2.00
N GLY A 211 -5.20 -1.25 0.98
CA GLY A 211 -4.41 -0.51 -0.01
C GLY A 211 -3.40 -1.38 -0.75
N LEU A 212 -2.41 -0.74 -1.35
CA LEU A 212 -1.38 -1.39 -2.16
C LEU A 212 -0.08 -1.60 -1.38
N TYR A 213 0.40 -2.84 -1.38
CA TYR A 213 1.64 -3.22 -0.68
C TYR A 213 2.69 -3.79 -1.62
N ALA A 214 3.91 -3.27 -1.48
CA ALA A 214 5.14 -3.90 -1.95
C ALA A 214 5.60 -4.95 -0.93
N TYR A 215 6.24 -6.01 -1.38
CA TYR A 215 6.72 -7.08 -0.52
C TYR A 215 8.04 -7.71 -0.98
N SER A 216 8.75 -8.33 -0.04
CA SER A 216 9.81 -9.31 -0.27
C SER A 216 9.59 -10.50 0.64
N ILE A 217 9.69 -11.70 0.09
CA ILE A 217 9.63 -12.93 0.87
C ILE A 217 10.85 -13.81 0.54
N GLU A 218 11.60 -14.17 1.58
CA GLU A 218 12.88 -14.86 1.45
C GLU A 218 12.85 -16.20 2.17
N GLY A 219 13.25 -17.27 1.47
CA GLY A 219 13.19 -18.62 2.02
C GLY A 219 14.09 -19.60 1.28
N LYS A 220 14.90 -20.36 2.04
CA LYS A 220 15.83 -21.38 1.51
C LYS A 220 16.72 -20.86 0.35
N GLY A 221 17.26 -19.66 0.47
CA GLY A 221 18.14 -19.05 -0.53
C GLY A 221 17.44 -18.51 -1.79
N ARG A 222 16.10 -18.51 -1.82
CA ARG A 222 15.28 -17.91 -2.88
C ARG A 222 14.55 -16.67 -2.35
N THR A 223 14.30 -15.70 -3.22
CA THR A 223 13.57 -14.47 -2.90
C THR A 223 12.50 -14.21 -3.96
N ILE A 224 11.26 -13.99 -3.53
CA ILE A 224 10.18 -13.45 -4.37
C ILE A 224 9.97 -12.00 -3.93
N LYS A 225 9.91 -11.07 -4.88
CA LYS A 225 9.79 -9.64 -4.57
C LYS A 225 8.88 -8.91 -5.55
N CYS A 226 8.06 -8.03 -5.00
CA CYS A 226 7.36 -6.99 -5.75
C CYS A 226 7.69 -5.65 -5.11
N GLN A 227 8.56 -4.88 -5.75
CA GLN A 227 9.12 -3.63 -5.18
C GLN A 227 9.24 -2.54 -6.25
N PRO A 228 8.12 -2.09 -6.83
CA PRO A 228 8.17 -0.98 -7.77
C PRO A 228 8.65 0.30 -7.06
N GLN A 229 9.16 1.25 -7.84
CA GLN A 229 9.54 2.56 -7.33
C GLN A 229 8.32 3.30 -6.78
N LYS A 230 8.54 4.23 -5.85
CA LYS A 230 7.47 5.09 -5.31
C LYS A 230 6.70 5.78 -6.44
N GLY A 231 5.37 5.71 -6.40
CA GLY A 231 4.48 6.25 -7.44
C GLY A 231 4.34 5.38 -8.70
N THR A 232 4.99 4.20 -8.73
CA THR A 232 4.77 3.19 -9.78
C THR A 232 3.83 2.11 -9.24
N PHE A 233 2.72 1.89 -9.95
CA PHE A 233 1.70 0.90 -9.58
C PHE A 233 1.77 -0.27 -10.55
N ASP A 234 2.39 -1.36 -10.10
CA ASP A 234 2.61 -2.58 -10.87
C ASP A 234 1.57 -3.65 -10.47
N PRO A 235 1.08 -4.48 -11.42
CA PRO A 235 0.19 -5.59 -11.10
C PRO A 235 0.72 -6.58 -10.05
N CYS A 236 2.03 -6.64 -9.81
CA CYS A 236 2.59 -7.49 -8.77
C CYS A 236 2.26 -7.05 -7.33
N LEU A 237 1.82 -5.80 -7.13
CA LEU A 237 1.54 -5.25 -5.80
C LEU A 237 0.41 -6.03 -5.14
N ALA A 238 0.56 -6.30 -3.84
CA ALA A 238 -0.51 -6.92 -3.07
C ALA A 238 -1.62 -5.90 -2.82
N ASP A 239 -2.72 -6.02 -3.56
CA ASP A 239 -3.90 -5.17 -3.40
C ASP A 239 -4.85 -5.76 -2.35
N LEU A 240 -4.85 -5.14 -1.17
CA LEU A 240 -5.72 -5.54 -0.06
C LEU A 240 -7.06 -4.80 -0.07
N TRP A 241 -7.28 -3.89 -1.03
CA TRP A 241 -8.50 -3.08 -1.11
C TRP A 241 -9.79 -3.90 -1.17
N PRO A 242 -9.96 -4.84 -2.12
CA PRO A 242 -11.24 -5.52 -2.31
C PRO A 242 -11.48 -6.65 -1.29
N SER A 243 -10.48 -7.04 -0.51
CA SER A 243 -10.46 -8.34 0.18
C SER A 243 -10.96 -8.25 1.62
N SER A 244 -11.92 -9.07 2.03
CA SER A 244 -12.38 -9.08 3.42
C SER A 244 -11.46 -9.91 4.33
N LYS A 245 -10.89 -10.98 3.77
CA LYS A 245 -9.98 -11.90 4.43
C LYS A 245 -8.85 -12.30 3.48
N PRO A 246 -7.96 -11.37 3.10
CA PRO A 246 -6.92 -11.64 2.13
C PRO A 246 -5.92 -12.68 2.64
N THR A 247 -5.47 -13.54 1.72
CA THR A 247 -4.27 -14.36 1.86
C THR A 247 -3.28 -13.99 0.77
N LEU A 248 -2.04 -13.64 1.14
CA LEU A 248 -0.91 -13.59 0.22
C LEU A 248 -0.31 -15.01 0.13
N ASP A 249 -0.65 -15.71 -0.95
CA ASP A 249 -0.14 -17.07 -1.24
C ASP A 249 1.11 -16.95 -2.13
N CYS A 250 2.26 -17.25 -1.54
CA CYS A 250 3.56 -17.17 -2.18
C CYS A 250 4.06 -18.57 -2.56
N ASN A 251 4.21 -18.83 -3.85
CA ASN A 251 4.72 -20.09 -4.36
C ASN A 251 6.17 -19.94 -4.85
N PHE A 252 7.09 -20.47 -4.07
CA PHE A 252 8.52 -20.47 -4.36
C PHE A 252 8.92 -21.32 -5.57
N ASP A 253 8.07 -22.24 -6.00
CA ASP A 253 8.35 -23.05 -7.20
C ASP A 253 8.03 -22.27 -8.48
N PHE A 254 7.07 -21.34 -8.43
CA PHE A 254 6.76 -20.42 -9.54
C PHE A 254 7.35 -19.01 -9.36
N SER A 255 7.99 -18.77 -8.22
CA SER A 255 8.57 -17.46 -7.84
C SER A 255 7.56 -16.31 -7.91
N ASP A 256 6.32 -16.57 -7.50
CA ASP A 256 5.23 -15.61 -7.49
C ASP A 256 4.52 -15.53 -6.14
N CYS A 257 3.84 -14.41 -5.91
CA CYS A 257 2.82 -14.33 -4.88
C CYS A 257 1.57 -13.71 -5.47
N SER A 258 0.41 -14.15 -4.99
CA SER A 258 -0.89 -13.58 -5.37
C SER A 258 -1.75 -13.36 -4.13
N VAL A 259 -2.55 -12.29 -4.15
CA VAL A 259 -3.58 -12.06 -3.14
C VAL A 259 -4.82 -12.84 -3.57
N VAL A 260 -5.27 -13.74 -2.70
CA VAL A 260 -6.50 -14.51 -2.87
C VAL A 260 -7.48 -14.20 -1.73
N GLU A 261 -8.77 -14.20 -2.03
CA GLU A 261 -9.80 -14.01 -1.00
C GLU A 261 -10.01 -15.30 -0.20
N GLY A 262 -10.14 -15.14 1.12
CA GLY A 262 -10.32 -16.22 2.07
C GLY A 262 -9.02 -16.60 2.77
N TRP A 263 -9.07 -16.74 4.10
CA TRP A 263 -7.91 -17.20 4.86
C TRP A 263 -7.61 -18.66 4.58
N SER A 264 -6.32 -18.97 4.42
CA SER A 264 -5.89 -20.36 4.39
C SER A 264 -6.26 -21.08 5.69
N LYS A 265 -6.58 -22.37 5.61
CA LYS A 265 -6.82 -23.24 6.78
C LYS A 265 -5.69 -23.20 7.83
N ILE A 266 -4.48 -22.85 7.39
CA ILE A 266 -3.32 -22.70 8.26
C ILE A 266 -3.48 -21.44 9.11
N CYS A 267 -3.82 -20.30 8.50
CA CYS A 267 -4.05 -19.05 9.21
C CYS A 267 -5.31 -19.04 10.06
N GLU A 268 -6.36 -19.78 9.71
CA GLU A 268 -7.53 -19.94 10.57
C GLU A 268 -7.18 -20.59 11.92
N LYS A 269 -6.16 -21.45 11.94
CA LYS A 269 -5.64 -22.12 13.14
C LYS A 269 -4.63 -21.27 13.91
N LEU A 270 -4.04 -20.26 13.26
CA LEU A 270 -3.21 -19.27 13.93
C LEU A 270 -4.19 -18.34 14.69
N GLY A 271 -4.35 -18.56 15.99
CA GLY A 271 -5.12 -17.65 16.84
C GLY A 271 -4.59 -16.21 16.76
N ARG A 272 -5.33 -15.24 17.29
CA ARG A 272 -4.78 -13.90 17.56
C ARG A 272 -3.63 -14.12 18.55
N ARG A 273 -2.39 -13.94 18.10
CA ARG A 273 -1.20 -14.00 18.96
C ARG A 273 -0.73 -12.60 19.22
#